data_AF-A0A229TK29-F1
#
_entry.id   AF-A0A229TK29-F1
#
_cell.length_a   1.000
_cell.length_b   1.000
_cell.length_c   1.000
_cell.angle_alpha   90.00
_cell.angle_beta   90.00
_cell.angle_gamma   90.00
#
_symmetry.space_group_name_H-M   'P 1'
#
loop_
_entity.id
_entity.type
_entity.pdbx_description
1 polymer ?
#
loop_
_entity_poly.entity_id
_entity_poly.type
_entity_poly.pdbx_seq_one_letter_code
_entity_poly.pdbx_strand_id
1 'polypeptide(L)'
;MPLAPPTTTLSGAFALRAPARGLDVAIHRVGDRVVTLAACALVPQRGPRGRVTQSPTVAELDDDARQEREVRLTAERILATHLKPGIDPKRPAKTFWKDINLDLTSAALIELDLTDCQINAAGFANTTFAGDARFDGAAFAGAAWFHKATFAGDARFDGAAFADDARFNGTAFTGEAVFNEVTFADNVRFDGAAFAGAAWFYEADFAGDVRFDKAAFAGAAWFHKAAFAGNALFNVATFDTAACAREARVRVDPAKPAFERSSWPLGWTVGMPDVVPNAGEPMWVRLLPVPVVLSETAVGGRTPQE
;
A
#
# COMPACT_ATOMS: atom_id res chain seq x y z
N MET A 1 -35.23 -18.33 30.02
CA MET A 1 -33.89 -18.39 29.41
C MET A 1 -34.03 -18.95 28.00
N PRO A 2 -33.86 -18.15 26.93
CA PRO A 2 -33.82 -18.72 25.59
C PRO A 2 -32.39 -19.21 25.30
N LEU A 3 -32.31 -20.47 24.88
CA LEU A 3 -31.10 -21.12 24.36
C LEU A 3 -30.61 -20.38 23.11
N ALA A 4 -29.34 -19.99 23.10
CA ALA A 4 -28.66 -19.49 21.92
C ALA A 4 -28.51 -20.62 20.88
N PRO A 5 -28.69 -20.36 19.57
CA PRO A 5 -28.42 -21.35 18.54
C PRO A 5 -26.91 -21.59 18.41
N PRO A 6 -26.48 -22.80 18.01
CA PRO A 6 -25.07 -23.13 17.88
C PRO A 6 -24.45 -22.35 16.72
N THR A 7 -23.38 -21.61 17.01
CA THR A 7 -22.49 -21.00 16.01
C THR A 7 -21.69 -22.13 15.35
N THR A 8 -22.18 -22.64 14.22
CA THR A 8 -21.44 -23.64 13.43
C THR A 8 -20.32 -22.95 12.66
N THR A 9 -19.13 -22.88 13.26
CA THR A 9 -17.91 -22.42 12.58
C THR A 9 -17.44 -23.53 11.62
N LEU A 10 -17.80 -23.42 10.34
CA LEU A 10 -17.23 -24.27 9.29
C LEU A 10 -15.80 -23.81 8.98
N SER A 11 -14.82 -24.46 9.59
CA SER A 11 -13.40 -24.33 9.24
C SER A 11 -13.13 -25.21 8.02
N GLY A 12 -12.96 -24.61 6.84
CA GLY A 12 -12.60 -25.31 5.62
C GLY A 12 -11.12 -25.11 5.31
N ALA A 13 -10.31 -26.16 5.51
CA ALA A 13 -8.94 -26.17 4.98
C ALA A 13 -8.98 -26.71 3.54
N PHE A 14 -8.59 -25.89 2.55
CA PHE A 14 -8.30 -26.39 1.22
C PHE A 14 -6.84 -26.87 1.21
N ALA A 15 -6.66 -28.18 1.29
CA ALA A 15 -5.36 -28.82 1.12
C ALA A 15 -5.22 -29.24 -0.34
N LEU A 16 -4.34 -28.57 -1.08
CA LEU A 16 -3.91 -29.02 -2.41
C LEU A 16 -2.53 -29.68 -2.25
N ARG A 17 -2.48 -30.99 -2.47
CA ARG A 17 -1.25 -31.77 -2.43
C ARG A 17 -0.47 -31.53 -3.72
N ALA A 18 0.68 -30.87 -3.64
CA ALA A 18 1.57 -30.74 -4.79
C ALA A 18 2.15 -32.12 -5.16
N PRO A 19 2.35 -32.44 -6.45
CA PRO A 19 2.76 -33.77 -6.89
C PRO A 19 4.21 -34.16 -6.57
N ALA A 20 4.99 -33.31 -5.90
CA ALA A 20 6.37 -33.61 -5.53
C ALA A 20 6.59 -33.44 -4.02
N ARG A 21 7.01 -34.54 -3.36
CA ARG A 21 7.55 -34.61 -1.99
C ARG A 21 6.73 -34.03 -0.83
N GLY A 22 5.40 -34.02 -0.92
CA GLY A 22 4.55 -33.91 0.27
C GLY A 22 4.49 -32.53 0.93
N LEU A 23 4.77 -31.46 0.18
CA LEU A 23 4.33 -30.12 0.56
C LEU A 23 2.83 -29.98 0.23
N ASP A 24 2.04 -29.77 1.28
CA ASP A 24 0.63 -29.39 1.14
C ASP A 24 0.54 -27.86 1.09
N VAL A 25 -0.08 -27.32 0.03
CA VAL A 25 -0.53 -25.93 0.01
C VAL A 25 -1.79 -25.89 0.86
N ALA A 26 -1.71 -25.26 2.03
CA ALA A 26 -2.86 -25.02 2.88
C ALA A 26 -3.20 -23.52 2.87
N ILE A 27 -4.31 -23.18 2.21
CA ILE A 27 -4.98 -21.90 2.44
C ILE A 27 -5.95 -22.12 3.58
N HIS A 28 -5.60 -21.61 4.76
CA HIS A 28 -6.44 -21.74 5.94
C HIS A 28 -7.52 -20.65 5.92
N ARG A 29 -8.75 -21.07 5.57
CA ARG A 29 -9.94 -20.23 5.69
C ARG A 29 -10.71 -20.59 6.97
N VAL A 30 -10.86 -19.61 7.84
CA VAL A 30 -11.65 -19.69 9.07
C VAL A 30 -12.81 -18.71 8.94
N GLY A 31 -13.98 -19.21 8.49
CA GLY A 31 -15.17 -18.38 8.27
C GLY A 31 -14.99 -17.32 7.17
N ASP A 32 -15.03 -16.06 7.58
CA ASP A 32 -14.86 -14.85 6.75
C ASP A 32 -13.39 -14.41 6.62
N ARG A 33 -12.44 -15.16 7.21
CA ARG A 33 -11.02 -14.82 7.21
C ARG A 33 -10.16 -15.86 6.50
N VAL A 34 -9.25 -15.42 5.66
CA VAL A 34 -8.07 -16.19 5.26
C VAL A 34 -6.96 -15.83 6.24
N VAL A 35 -6.50 -16.80 7.04
CA VAL A 35 -5.66 -16.55 8.22
C VAL A 35 -4.19 -16.87 7.97
N THR A 36 -3.88 -17.78 7.05
CA THR A 36 -2.49 -18.14 6.76
C THR A 36 -2.34 -18.76 5.38
N LEU A 37 -1.38 -18.26 4.61
CA LEU A 37 -0.72 -18.97 3.51
C LEU A 37 0.47 -19.73 4.10
N ALA A 38 0.25 -20.96 4.55
CA ALA A 38 1.35 -21.81 5.01
C ALA A 38 1.82 -22.64 3.82
N ALA A 39 2.86 -22.18 3.13
CA ALA A 39 3.79 -23.12 2.51
C ALA A 39 4.61 -23.67 3.68
N CYS A 40 4.26 -24.86 4.17
CA CYS A 40 5.06 -25.52 5.20
C CYS A 40 6.46 -25.80 4.63
N ALA A 41 7.40 -24.86 4.75
CA ALA A 41 8.79 -25.24 4.94
C ALA A 41 8.78 -26.14 6.18
N LEU A 42 9.20 -27.39 6.03
CA LEU A 42 9.45 -28.28 7.15
C LEU A 42 10.32 -27.52 8.16
N VAL A 43 9.70 -27.03 9.24
CA VAL A 43 10.41 -26.94 10.51
C VAL A 43 10.91 -28.37 10.73
N PRO A 44 12.23 -28.63 10.79
CA PRO A 44 12.73 -29.98 10.94
C PRO A 44 12.12 -30.52 12.22
N GLN A 45 11.17 -31.45 12.09
CA GLN A 45 10.62 -32.19 13.21
C GLN A 45 11.83 -32.80 13.91
N ARG A 46 12.12 -32.36 15.14
CA ARG A 46 13.14 -32.99 15.99
C ARG A 46 12.70 -34.44 16.17
N GLY A 47 13.24 -35.31 15.32
CA GLY A 47 13.07 -36.75 15.44
C GLY A 47 13.58 -37.21 16.82
N PRO A 48 13.05 -38.32 17.36
CA PRO A 48 13.49 -38.85 18.63
C PRO A 48 15.01 -39.03 18.63
N ARG A 49 15.66 -38.53 19.70
CA ARG A 49 17.11 -38.54 19.90
C ARG A 49 17.71 -39.89 19.48
N GLY A 50 18.51 -39.91 18.40
CA GLY A 50 19.23 -41.12 18.02
C GLY A 50 19.76 -41.23 16.58
N ARG A 51 19.54 -40.27 15.68
CA ARG A 51 20.16 -40.29 14.35
C ARG A 51 20.88 -38.98 14.09
N VAL A 52 22.19 -39.06 13.85
CA VAL A 52 22.95 -37.97 13.22
C VAL A 52 22.44 -37.89 11.79
N THR A 53 21.47 -37.02 11.53
CA THR A 53 21.16 -36.59 10.17
C THR A 53 22.33 -35.75 9.71
N GLN A 54 23.01 -36.19 8.65
CA GLN A 54 24.04 -35.37 7.99
C GLN A 54 23.44 -34.01 7.66
N SER A 55 24.22 -32.94 7.85
CA SER A 55 23.79 -31.60 7.43
C SER A 55 23.46 -31.65 5.94
N PRO A 56 22.30 -31.09 5.52
CA PRO A 56 21.89 -31.13 4.13
C PRO A 56 22.94 -30.44 3.26
N THR A 57 23.11 -30.97 2.05
CA THR A 57 24.01 -30.39 1.05
C THR A 57 23.42 -29.08 0.50
N VAL A 58 24.27 -28.22 -0.06
CA VAL A 58 23.83 -26.98 -0.71
C VAL A 58 22.78 -27.26 -1.80
N ALA A 59 22.98 -28.32 -2.60
CA ALA A 59 22.03 -28.70 -3.64
C ALA A 59 20.66 -29.12 -3.07
N GLU A 60 20.63 -29.82 -1.93
CA GLU A 60 19.37 -30.18 -1.26
C GLU A 60 18.65 -28.95 -0.69
N LEU A 61 19.40 -28.00 -0.13
CA LEU A 61 18.84 -26.72 0.35
C LEU A 61 18.28 -25.88 -0.81
N ASP A 62 18.97 -25.83 -1.94
CA ASP A 62 18.54 -25.12 -3.15
C ASP A 62 17.27 -25.78 -3.76
N ASP A 63 17.20 -27.11 -3.75
CA ASP A 63 16.03 -27.86 -4.20
C ASP A 63 14.81 -27.63 -3.29
N ASP A 64 15.00 -27.63 -1.98
CA ASP A 64 13.94 -27.36 -1.00
C ASP A 64 13.45 -25.91 -1.12
N ALA A 65 14.36 -24.95 -1.27
CA ALA A 65 14.00 -23.54 -1.48
C ALA A 65 13.23 -23.33 -2.79
N ARG A 66 13.62 -24.03 -3.87
CA ARG A 66 12.89 -23.99 -5.15
C ARG A 66 11.48 -24.56 -5.01
N GLN A 67 11.32 -25.69 -4.33
CA GLN A 67 10.01 -26.30 -4.09
C GLN A 67 9.11 -25.40 -3.23
N GLU A 68 9.66 -24.81 -2.17
CA GLU A 68 8.94 -23.88 -1.31
C GLU A 68 8.46 -22.64 -2.09
N ARG A 69 9.30 -22.10 -2.97
CA ARG A 69 8.93 -21.04 -3.92
C ARG A 69 7.77 -21.44 -4.83
N GLU A 70 7.80 -22.64 -5.43
CA GLU A 70 6.73 -23.13 -6.31
C GLU A 70 5.39 -23.29 -5.59
N VAL A 71 5.42 -23.83 -4.37
CA VAL A 71 4.24 -24.01 -3.50
C VAL A 71 3.65 -22.64 -3.16
N ARG A 72 4.48 -21.68 -2.79
CA ARG A 72 4.04 -20.33 -2.44
C ARG A 72 3.41 -19.60 -3.63
N LEU A 73 4.03 -19.63 -4.80
CA LEU A 73 3.48 -19.04 -6.03
C LEU A 73 2.13 -19.68 -6.42
N THR A 74 2.02 -21.00 -6.25
CA THR A 74 0.76 -21.71 -6.51
C THR A 74 -0.34 -21.23 -5.56
N ALA A 75 0.00 -21.06 -4.29
CA ALA A 75 -0.93 -20.61 -3.26
C ALA A 75 -1.38 -19.15 -3.47
N GLU A 76 -0.46 -18.25 -3.84
CA GLU A 76 -0.74 -16.87 -4.26
C GLU A 76 -1.70 -16.83 -5.45
N ARG A 77 -1.48 -17.67 -6.46
CA ARG A 77 -2.36 -17.77 -7.64
C ARG A 77 -3.77 -18.27 -7.31
N ILE A 78 -3.89 -19.27 -6.44
CA ILE A 78 -5.19 -19.77 -6.00
C ILE A 78 -5.93 -18.68 -5.22
N LEU A 79 -5.23 -17.99 -4.32
CA LEU A 79 -5.79 -16.87 -3.58
C LEU A 79 -6.33 -15.79 -4.53
N ALA A 80 -5.50 -15.31 -5.46
CA ALA A 80 -5.91 -14.31 -6.45
C ALA A 80 -7.15 -14.75 -7.25
N THR A 81 -7.22 -16.02 -7.66
CA THR A 81 -8.37 -16.58 -8.37
C THR A 81 -9.67 -16.48 -7.57
N HIS A 82 -9.59 -16.67 -6.26
CA HIS A 82 -10.75 -16.58 -5.36
C HIS A 82 -11.09 -15.15 -4.94
N LEU A 83 -10.20 -14.17 -5.16
CA LEU A 83 -10.43 -12.76 -4.85
C LEU A 83 -10.93 -11.95 -6.06
N LYS A 84 -10.91 -12.52 -7.27
CA LYS A 84 -11.47 -11.87 -8.46
C LYS A 84 -12.99 -12.10 -8.54
N PRO A 85 -13.82 -11.04 -8.58
CA PRO A 85 -15.27 -11.16 -8.72
C PRO A 85 -15.70 -11.61 -10.11
N GLY A 86 -14.84 -11.54 -11.13
CA GLY A 86 -15.18 -11.80 -12.53
C GLY A 86 -15.64 -10.55 -13.28
N ILE A 87 -15.98 -10.71 -14.56
CA ILE A 87 -16.20 -9.59 -15.50
C ILE A 87 -17.56 -8.91 -15.30
N ASP A 88 -18.61 -9.64 -14.90
CA ASP A 88 -19.96 -9.09 -14.73
C ASP A 88 -20.23 -8.78 -13.24
N PRO A 89 -20.29 -7.49 -12.84
CA PRO A 89 -20.56 -7.12 -11.45
C PRO A 89 -21.92 -7.61 -10.93
N LYS A 90 -22.90 -7.83 -11.82
CA LYS A 90 -24.23 -8.33 -11.44
C LYS A 90 -24.24 -9.85 -11.25
N ARG A 91 -23.22 -10.55 -11.74
CA ARG A 91 -23.11 -12.01 -11.70
C ARG A 91 -21.67 -12.41 -11.38
N PRO A 92 -21.25 -12.28 -10.11
CA PRO A 92 -19.89 -12.63 -9.72
C PRO A 92 -19.58 -14.10 -9.96
N ALA A 93 -18.29 -14.39 -10.20
CA ALA A 93 -17.76 -15.73 -10.41
C ALA A 93 -18.10 -16.63 -9.22
N LYS A 94 -18.47 -17.89 -9.49
CA LYS A 94 -18.83 -18.86 -8.43
C LYS A 94 -17.68 -19.15 -7.46
N THR A 95 -16.44 -18.97 -7.89
CA THR A 95 -15.24 -19.15 -7.08
C THR A 95 -14.95 -17.95 -6.19
N PHE A 96 -15.55 -16.78 -6.45
CA PHE A 96 -15.26 -15.55 -5.74
C PHE A 96 -15.66 -15.65 -4.25
N TRP A 97 -14.71 -15.36 -3.37
CA TRP A 97 -14.92 -15.26 -1.94
C TRP A 97 -15.38 -13.85 -1.59
N LYS A 98 -16.68 -13.62 -1.77
CA LYS A 98 -17.31 -12.36 -1.43
C LYS A 98 -17.11 -12.01 0.05
N ASP A 99 -16.85 -10.73 0.32
CA ASP A 99 -16.76 -10.12 1.65
C ASP A 99 -15.67 -10.75 2.54
N ILE A 100 -14.62 -11.32 1.93
CA ILE A 100 -13.53 -12.00 2.66
C ILE A 100 -12.52 -11.01 3.23
N ASN A 101 -12.09 -11.27 4.45
CA ASN A 101 -10.95 -10.62 5.09
C ASN A 101 -9.67 -11.41 4.80
N LEU A 102 -8.67 -10.74 4.24
CA LEU A 102 -7.39 -11.34 3.90
C LEU A 102 -6.34 -10.97 4.95
N ASP A 103 -5.80 -11.93 5.68
CA ASP A 103 -4.68 -11.70 6.60
C ASP A 103 -3.43 -12.44 6.12
N LEU A 104 -2.46 -11.66 5.68
CA LEU A 104 -1.12 -12.07 5.26
C LEU A 104 -0.04 -11.32 6.05
N THR A 105 -0.39 -10.91 7.28
CA THR A 105 0.52 -10.25 8.22
C THR A 105 1.79 -11.08 8.42
N SER A 106 2.95 -10.45 8.32
CA SER A 106 4.28 -11.07 8.41
C SER A 106 4.58 -12.15 7.36
N ALA A 107 3.78 -12.27 6.31
CA ALA A 107 4.06 -13.22 5.23
C ALA A 107 5.28 -12.76 4.40
N ALA A 108 5.95 -13.71 3.76
CA ALA A 108 6.88 -13.43 2.67
C ALA A 108 6.20 -13.87 1.38
N LEU A 109 5.91 -12.95 0.48
CA LEU A 109 5.22 -13.15 -0.79
C LEU A 109 6.20 -12.87 -1.93
N ILE A 110 6.01 -13.51 -3.08
CA ILE A 110 7.00 -13.43 -4.16
C ILE A 110 6.49 -12.56 -5.30
N GLU A 111 5.36 -12.90 -5.90
CA GLU A 111 4.78 -12.16 -7.05
C GLU A 111 3.28 -12.04 -6.84
N LEU A 112 2.89 -11.35 -5.75
CA LEU A 112 1.49 -11.23 -5.41
C LEU A 112 0.77 -10.35 -6.45
N ASP A 113 -0.12 -10.97 -7.20
CA ASP A 113 -1.00 -10.29 -8.15
C ASP A 113 -2.45 -10.33 -7.66
N LEU A 114 -2.90 -9.19 -7.16
CA LEU A 114 -4.27 -8.89 -6.76
C LEU A 114 -4.94 -7.88 -7.70
N THR A 115 -4.48 -7.78 -8.95
CA THR A 115 -5.08 -6.91 -9.96
C THR A 115 -6.57 -7.21 -10.11
N ASP A 116 -7.41 -6.18 -10.07
CA ASP A 116 -8.87 -6.23 -10.12
C ASP A 116 -9.53 -7.14 -9.06
N CYS A 117 -8.85 -7.41 -7.94
CA CYS A 117 -9.41 -8.19 -6.85
C CYS A 117 -10.33 -7.35 -5.95
N GLN A 118 -11.31 -8.02 -5.34
CA GLN A 118 -12.18 -7.43 -4.34
C GLN A 118 -11.97 -8.11 -2.99
N ILE A 119 -11.64 -7.31 -1.98
CA ILE A 119 -11.33 -7.75 -0.63
C ILE A 119 -12.14 -6.90 0.34
N ASN A 120 -12.63 -7.48 1.43
CA ASN A 120 -13.25 -6.70 2.49
C ASN A 120 -12.17 -5.92 3.26
N ALA A 121 -11.55 -6.53 4.27
CA ALA A 121 -10.38 -5.96 4.95
C ALA A 121 -9.10 -6.73 4.60
N ALA A 122 -7.95 -6.05 4.61
CA ALA A 122 -6.67 -6.67 4.28
C ALA A 122 -5.55 -6.34 5.28
N GLY A 123 -4.87 -7.38 5.77
CA GLY A 123 -3.70 -7.30 6.66
C GLY A 123 -2.43 -7.71 5.93
N PHE A 124 -1.53 -6.77 5.72
CA PHE A 124 -0.19 -6.93 5.15
C PHE A 124 0.88 -6.30 6.07
N ALA A 125 0.60 -6.21 7.36
CA ALA A 125 1.50 -5.59 8.31
C ALA A 125 2.79 -6.41 8.43
N ASN A 126 3.95 -5.76 8.33
CA ASN A 126 5.26 -6.42 8.34
C ASN A 126 5.45 -7.49 7.23
N THR A 127 4.62 -7.48 6.18
CA THR A 127 4.74 -8.41 5.05
C THR A 127 5.93 -8.01 4.17
N THR A 128 6.66 -9.00 3.66
CA THR A 128 7.70 -8.81 2.65
C THR A 128 7.17 -9.25 1.30
N PHE A 129 7.11 -8.34 0.34
CA PHE A 129 6.86 -8.62 -1.07
C PHE A 129 8.23 -8.67 -1.77
N ALA A 130 8.75 -9.88 -2.00
CA ALA A 130 10.11 -10.11 -2.47
C ALA A 130 10.31 -9.81 -3.97
N GLY A 131 9.24 -9.83 -4.75
CA GLY A 131 9.19 -9.34 -6.14
C GLY A 131 8.11 -8.28 -6.30
N ASP A 132 7.63 -8.10 -7.53
CA ASP A 132 6.56 -7.14 -7.83
C ASP A 132 5.26 -7.50 -7.09
N ALA A 133 4.61 -6.48 -6.53
CA ALA A 133 3.31 -6.60 -5.90
C ALA A 133 2.30 -5.74 -6.66
N ARG A 134 1.26 -6.37 -7.22
CA ARG A 134 0.26 -5.70 -8.06
C ARG A 134 -1.09 -5.69 -7.35
N PHE A 135 -1.63 -4.50 -7.16
CA PHE A 135 -2.95 -4.21 -6.62
C PHE A 135 -3.72 -3.28 -7.56
N ASP A 136 -3.32 -3.22 -8.83
CA ASP A 136 -3.93 -2.34 -9.82
C ASP A 136 -5.44 -2.65 -9.93
N GLY A 137 -6.29 -1.62 -9.85
CA GLY A 137 -7.75 -1.78 -9.85
C GLY A 137 -8.34 -2.56 -8.67
N ALA A 138 -7.54 -2.94 -7.66
CA ALA A 138 -8.02 -3.68 -6.51
C ALA A 138 -8.93 -2.79 -5.64
N ALA A 139 -10.00 -3.37 -5.10
CA ALA A 139 -10.93 -2.69 -4.20
C ALA A 139 -10.91 -3.30 -2.80
N PHE A 140 -10.68 -2.45 -1.81
CA PHE A 140 -10.71 -2.76 -0.38
C PHE A 140 -11.93 -2.07 0.24
N ALA A 141 -12.94 -2.85 0.60
CA ALA A 141 -14.21 -2.33 1.14
C ALA A 141 -14.10 -1.89 2.62
N GLY A 142 -13.12 -2.41 3.35
CA GLY A 142 -12.77 -2.06 4.70
C GLY A 142 -11.26 -1.79 4.83
N ALA A 143 -10.80 -1.64 6.06
CA ALA A 143 -9.42 -1.20 6.33
C ALA A 143 -8.33 -2.09 5.68
N ALA A 144 -7.29 -1.43 5.16
CA ALA A 144 -6.14 -2.08 4.53
C ALA A 144 -4.82 -1.66 5.19
N TRP A 145 -4.10 -2.62 5.77
CA TRP A 145 -2.95 -2.37 6.63
C TRP A 145 -1.65 -2.90 6.02
N PHE A 146 -0.83 -2.02 5.45
CA PHE A 146 0.50 -2.29 4.90
C PHE A 146 1.65 -1.76 5.78
N HIS A 147 1.35 -1.30 6.99
CA HIS A 147 2.33 -0.66 7.85
C HIS A 147 3.53 -1.55 8.13
N LYS A 148 4.74 -0.98 8.01
CA LYS A 148 6.03 -1.69 8.13
C LYS A 148 6.24 -2.83 7.11
N ALA A 149 5.44 -2.91 6.05
CA ALA A 149 5.71 -3.82 4.95
C ALA A 149 6.99 -3.42 4.20
N THR A 150 7.60 -4.39 3.52
CA THR A 150 8.72 -4.16 2.59
C THR A 150 8.29 -4.59 1.19
N PHE A 151 8.32 -3.67 0.23
CA PHE A 151 8.17 -3.95 -1.19
C PHE A 151 9.56 -3.92 -1.83
N ALA A 152 10.11 -5.12 -2.10
CA ALA A 152 11.44 -5.29 -2.66
C ALA A 152 11.49 -4.99 -4.18
N GLY A 153 10.41 -5.35 -4.89
CA GLY A 153 10.16 -4.96 -6.28
C GLY A 153 9.25 -3.75 -6.39
N ASP A 154 8.64 -3.58 -7.56
CA ASP A 154 7.67 -2.50 -7.79
C ASP A 154 6.36 -2.79 -7.06
N ALA A 155 5.79 -1.76 -6.43
CA ALA A 155 4.50 -1.82 -5.75
C ALA A 155 3.48 -0.99 -6.54
N ARG A 156 2.52 -1.66 -7.17
CA ARG A 156 1.54 -1.00 -8.03
C ARG A 156 0.14 -1.03 -7.43
N PHE A 157 -0.49 0.13 -7.39
CA PHE A 157 -1.83 0.40 -6.89
C PHE A 157 -2.58 1.31 -7.87
N ASP A 158 -2.27 1.26 -9.17
CA ASP A 158 -2.89 2.12 -10.17
C ASP A 158 -4.41 1.85 -10.19
N GLY A 159 -5.23 2.88 -10.03
CA GLY A 159 -6.70 2.77 -10.00
C GLY A 159 -7.25 1.98 -8.81
N ALA A 160 -6.45 1.64 -7.80
CA ALA A 160 -6.93 0.94 -6.62
C ALA A 160 -7.89 1.82 -5.79
N ALA A 161 -8.87 1.20 -5.12
CA ALA A 161 -9.87 1.88 -4.32
C ALA A 161 -9.85 1.39 -2.88
N PHE A 162 -9.61 2.31 -1.94
CA PHE A 162 -9.67 2.08 -0.50
C PHE A 162 -10.89 2.81 0.06
N ALA A 163 -11.93 2.06 0.43
CA ALA A 163 -13.19 2.63 0.91
C ALA A 163 -13.15 3.07 2.39
N ASP A 164 -12.10 2.67 3.12
CA ASP A 164 -11.88 2.87 4.56
C ASP A 164 -10.38 3.14 4.81
N ASP A 165 -9.99 3.32 6.07
CA ASP A 165 -8.63 3.61 6.55
C ASP A 165 -7.55 2.75 5.85
N ALA A 166 -6.57 3.40 5.20
CA ALA A 166 -5.41 2.75 4.59
C ALA A 166 -4.10 3.14 5.30
N ARG A 167 -3.26 2.17 5.64
CA ARG A 167 -2.03 2.41 6.44
C ARG A 167 -0.78 1.85 5.79
N PHE A 168 0.10 2.73 5.34
CA PHE A 168 1.44 2.48 4.80
C PHE A 168 2.55 3.09 5.69
N ASN A 169 2.24 3.37 6.96
CA ASN A 169 3.21 4.01 7.85
C ASN A 169 4.41 3.09 8.11
N GLY A 170 5.62 3.64 7.95
CA GLY A 170 6.88 2.91 8.06
C GLY A 170 7.12 1.85 6.97
N THR A 171 6.35 1.86 5.88
CA THR A 171 6.55 0.94 4.75
C THR A 171 7.80 1.34 3.97
N ALA A 172 8.56 0.35 3.50
CA ALA A 172 9.71 0.56 2.62
C ALA A 172 9.35 0.13 1.19
N PHE A 173 9.40 1.06 0.25
CA PHE A 173 9.28 0.83 -1.18
C PHE A 173 10.67 0.94 -1.81
N THR A 174 11.31 -0.19 -2.12
CA THR A 174 12.65 -0.16 -2.73
C THR A 174 12.60 0.01 -4.24
N GLY A 175 11.60 -0.58 -4.90
CA GLY A 175 11.26 -0.30 -6.30
C GLY A 175 10.38 0.94 -6.45
N GLU A 176 9.74 1.08 -7.61
CA GLU A 176 8.76 2.14 -7.82
C GLU A 176 7.49 1.88 -6.99
N ALA A 177 6.91 2.95 -6.43
CA ALA A 177 5.62 2.91 -5.75
C ALA A 177 4.61 3.71 -6.57
N VAL A 178 3.69 3.00 -7.22
CA VAL A 178 2.78 3.57 -8.20
C VAL A 178 1.36 3.59 -7.65
N PHE A 179 0.79 4.77 -7.47
CA PHE A 179 -0.53 5.04 -6.93
C PHE A 179 -1.30 5.99 -7.86
N ASN A 180 -1.17 5.85 -9.19
CA ASN A 180 -1.89 6.75 -10.09
C ASN A 180 -3.37 6.41 -10.08
N GLU A 181 -4.24 7.41 -10.20
CA GLU A 181 -5.70 7.24 -10.22
C GLU A 181 -6.25 6.48 -9.00
N VAL A 182 -5.45 6.34 -7.93
CA VAL A 182 -5.88 5.69 -6.69
C VAL A 182 -6.94 6.54 -6.01
N THR A 183 -7.91 5.90 -5.39
CA THR A 183 -8.91 6.58 -4.55
C THR A 183 -8.77 6.12 -3.10
N PHE A 184 -8.48 7.05 -2.20
CA PHE A 184 -8.58 6.88 -0.76
C PHE A 184 -9.82 7.62 -0.27
N ALA A 185 -10.92 6.87 -0.03
CA ALA A 185 -12.20 7.44 0.38
C ALA A 185 -12.21 7.91 1.85
N ASP A 186 -11.31 7.37 2.67
CA ASP A 186 -11.07 7.77 4.06
C ASP A 186 -9.57 8.09 4.25
N ASN A 187 -9.11 8.19 5.50
CA ASN A 187 -7.76 8.63 5.83
C ASN A 187 -6.70 7.64 5.34
N VAL A 188 -5.58 8.18 4.88
CA VAL A 188 -4.40 7.39 4.49
C VAL A 188 -3.14 7.89 5.18
N ARG A 189 -2.31 6.95 5.64
CA ARG A 189 -1.08 7.24 6.37
C ARG A 189 0.13 6.62 5.71
N PHE A 190 1.06 7.45 5.27
CA PHE A 190 2.42 7.13 4.82
C PHE A 190 3.47 7.65 5.82
N ASP A 191 3.08 7.92 7.08
CA ASP A 191 4.00 8.46 8.09
C ASP A 191 5.27 7.58 8.21
N GLY A 192 6.45 8.16 8.01
CA GLY A 192 7.73 7.45 8.05
C GLY A 192 7.96 6.43 6.94
N ALA A 193 7.14 6.42 5.88
CA ALA A 193 7.38 5.56 4.72
C ALA A 193 8.65 6.00 3.97
N ALA A 194 9.39 5.04 3.42
CA ALA A 194 10.60 5.28 2.64
C ALA A 194 10.34 4.89 1.18
N PHE A 195 10.47 5.85 0.26
CA PHE A 195 10.35 5.67 -1.18
C PHE A 195 11.75 5.80 -1.78
N ALA A 196 12.43 4.66 -1.97
CA ALA A 196 13.76 4.63 -2.58
C ALA A 196 13.68 4.81 -4.11
N GLY A 197 12.70 4.16 -4.75
CA GLY A 197 12.32 4.40 -6.13
C GLY A 197 11.37 5.59 -6.29
N ALA A 198 10.93 5.82 -7.53
CA ALA A 198 9.97 6.89 -7.83
C ALA A 198 8.61 6.61 -7.15
N ALA A 199 7.99 7.66 -6.61
CA ALA A 199 6.66 7.62 -6.01
C ALA A 199 5.68 8.39 -6.89
N TRP A 200 4.71 7.69 -7.46
CA TRP A 200 3.75 8.24 -8.40
C TRP A 200 2.36 8.31 -7.76
N PHE A 201 1.79 9.52 -7.71
CA PHE A 201 0.44 9.83 -7.23
C PHE A 201 -0.30 10.67 -8.28
N TYR A 202 -0.12 10.36 -9.56
CA TYR A 202 -0.77 11.08 -10.66
C TYR A 202 -2.28 10.89 -10.57
N GLU A 203 -3.06 11.98 -10.56
CA GLU A 203 -4.53 11.94 -10.43
C GLU A 203 -5.04 11.15 -9.21
N ALA A 204 -4.21 10.97 -8.16
CA ALA A 204 -4.63 10.36 -6.91
C ALA A 204 -5.68 11.22 -6.19
N ASP A 205 -6.75 10.60 -5.67
CA ASP A 205 -7.82 11.25 -4.93
C ASP A 205 -7.77 10.89 -3.44
N PHE A 206 -7.46 11.89 -2.61
CA PHE A 206 -7.43 11.78 -1.15
C PHE A 206 -8.67 12.47 -0.59
N ALA A 207 -9.74 11.70 -0.37
CA ALA A 207 -11.00 12.22 0.14
C ALA A 207 -10.92 12.58 1.64
N GLY A 208 -10.20 11.77 2.42
CA GLY A 208 -9.89 12.00 3.83
C GLY A 208 -8.55 12.71 4.06
N ASP A 209 -8.07 12.70 5.30
CA ASP A 209 -6.74 13.23 5.64
C ASP A 209 -5.65 12.29 5.10
N VAL A 210 -4.62 12.88 4.48
CA VAL A 210 -3.40 12.18 4.06
C VAL A 210 -2.20 12.66 4.85
N ARG A 211 -1.40 11.71 5.35
CA ARG A 211 -0.20 11.99 6.13
C ARG A 211 1.03 11.39 5.49
N PHE A 212 2.03 12.22 5.25
CA PHE A 212 3.39 11.90 4.83
C PHE A 212 4.41 12.38 5.87
N ASP A 213 4.01 12.56 7.14
CA ASP A 213 4.93 13.06 8.17
C ASP A 213 6.16 12.14 8.26
N LYS A 214 7.35 12.72 8.20
CA LYS A 214 8.64 11.99 8.23
C LYS A 214 8.83 10.98 7.09
N ALA A 215 8.00 11.02 6.04
CA ALA A 215 8.23 10.21 4.85
C ALA A 215 9.50 10.67 4.14
N ALA A 216 10.28 9.72 3.61
CA ALA A 216 11.51 9.99 2.88
C ALA A 216 11.33 9.62 1.41
N PHE A 217 11.40 10.61 0.53
CA PHE A 217 11.35 10.45 -0.93
C PHE A 217 12.77 10.63 -1.49
N ALA A 218 13.49 9.52 -1.63
CA ALA A 218 14.81 9.52 -2.27
C ALA A 218 14.67 9.52 -3.81
N GLY A 219 13.67 8.81 -4.33
CA GLY A 219 13.26 8.91 -5.73
C GLY A 219 12.39 10.14 -6.01
N ALA A 220 12.07 10.37 -7.29
CA ALA A 220 11.19 11.46 -7.70
C ALA A 220 9.76 11.25 -7.17
N ALA A 221 9.13 12.31 -6.66
CA ALA A 221 7.76 12.28 -6.15
C ALA A 221 6.82 13.11 -7.05
N TRP A 222 5.80 12.45 -7.60
CA TRP A 222 4.87 13.03 -8.57
C TRP A 222 3.44 13.06 -8.01
N PHE A 223 2.91 14.25 -7.77
CA PHE A 223 1.53 14.51 -7.33
C PHE A 223 0.74 15.28 -8.40
N HIS A 224 1.08 15.09 -9.68
CA HIS A 224 0.43 15.81 -10.78
C HIS A 224 -1.08 15.53 -10.78
N LYS A 225 -1.89 16.60 -10.79
CA LYS A 225 -3.37 16.54 -10.71
C LYS A 225 -3.95 15.81 -9.49
N ALA A 226 -3.14 15.50 -8.47
CA ALA A 226 -3.64 14.91 -7.23
C ALA A 226 -4.67 15.85 -6.58
N ALA A 227 -5.68 15.25 -5.96
CA ALA A 227 -6.76 15.96 -5.28
C ALA A 227 -6.70 15.68 -3.77
N PHE A 228 -6.60 16.75 -2.97
CA PHE A 228 -6.56 16.68 -1.52
C PHE A 228 -7.83 17.31 -0.95
N ALA A 229 -8.81 16.49 -0.57
CA ALA A 229 -10.06 16.99 0.01
C ALA A 229 -9.99 17.17 1.53
N GLY A 230 -9.23 16.32 2.22
CA GLY A 230 -8.87 16.48 3.64
C GLY A 230 -7.55 17.22 3.85
N ASN A 231 -7.02 17.16 5.08
CA ASN A 231 -5.72 17.74 5.41
C ASN A 231 -4.59 16.93 4.77
N ALA A 232 -3.55 17.61 4.30
CA ALA A 232 -2.34 16.99 3.77
C ALA A 232 -1.14 17.38 4.64
N LEU A 233 -0.56 16.41 5.36
CA LEU A 233 0.54 16.65 6.30
C LEU A 233 1.87 16.13 5.73
N PHE A 234 2.84 17.01 5.51
CA PHE A 234 4.21 16.67 5.08
C PHE A 234 5.25 17.10 6.13
N ASN A 235 4.91 17.02 7.43
CA ASN A 235 5.79 17.50 8.48
C ASN A 235 7.09 16.70 8.51
N VAL A 236 8.23 17.37 8.33
CA VAL A 236 9.56 16.73 8.29
C VAL A 236 9.67 15.66 7.18
N ALA A 237 8.83 15.73 6.14
CA ALA A 237 9.02 14.92 4.94
C ALA A 237 10.26 15.41 4.18
N THR A 238 11.09 14.49 3.69
CA THR A 238 12.30 14.82 2.94
C THR A 238 12.14 14.45 1.48
N PHE A 239 12.64 15.30 0.58
CA PHE A 239 12.62 15.09 -0.85
C PHE A 239 14.04 15.35 -1.40
N ASP A 240 14.69 14.31 -1.90
CA ASP A 240 16.05 14.43 -2.46
C ASP A 240 16.04 15.11 -3.84
N THR A 241 14.88 15.09 -4.50
CA THR A 241 14.60 15.83 -5.73
C THR A 241 13.33 16.65 -5.56
N ALA A 242 13.18 17.75 -6.31
CA ALA A 242 11.99 18.58 -6.19
C ALA A 242 10.72 17.80 -6.55
N ALA A 243 9.76 17.74 -5.63
CA ALA A 243 8.46 17.13 -5.90
C ALA A 243 7.68 17.92 -6.96
N CYS A 244 6.92 17.22 -7.80
CA CYS A 244 6.07 17.84 -8.82
C CYS A 244 4.58 17.75 -8.43
N ALA A 245 3.90 18.88 -8.27
CA ALA A 245 2.45 18.94 -8.00
C ALA A 245 1.71 19.83 -9.02
N ARG A 246 2.14 19.81 -10.28
CA ARG A 246 1.47 20.60 -11.33
C ARG A 246 0.00 20.20 -11.40
N GLU A 247 -0.90 21.19 -11.43
CA GLU A 247 -2.36 20.99 -11.49
C GLU A 247 -2.97 20.24 -10.30
N ALA A 248 -2.19 19.96 -9.24
CA ALA A 248 -2.76 19.44 -8.00
C ALA A 248 -3.75 20.45 -7.41
N ARG A 249 -4.79 19.92 -6.77
CA ARG A 249 -5.87 20.73 -6.20
C ARG A 249 -6.11 20.36 -4.74
N VAL A 250 -6.50 21.35 -3.97
CA VAL A 250 -6.80 21.21 -2.55
C VAL A 250 -8.20 21.76 -2.31
N ARG A 251 -8.99 21.08 -1.49
CA ARG A 251 -10.30 21.55 -1.08
C ARG A 251 -10.15 22.50 0.09
N VAL A 252 -10.76 23.67 -0.03
CA VAL A 252 -10.64 24.76 0.93
C VAL A 252 -11.99 25.16 1.45
N ASP A 253 -12.13 25.26 2.77
CA ASP A 253 -13.29 25.85 3.42
C ASP A 253 -12.94 27.30 3.80
N PRO A 254 -13.45 28.32 3.08
CA PRO A 254 -13.15 29.71 3.38
C PRO A 254 -13.68 30.19 4.74
N ALA A 255 -14.70 29.51 5.32
CA ALA A 255 -15.19 29.81 6.67
C ALA A 255 -14.31 29.20 7.77
N LYS A 256 -13.47 28.21 7.40
CA LYS A 256 -12.43 27.62 8.25
C LYS A 256 -11.09 27.80 7.54
N PRO A 257 -10.56 29.04 7.49
CA PRO A 257 -9.29 29.32 6.82
C PRO A 257 -8.11 28.56 7.46
N ALA A 258 -8.36 27.87 8.57
CA ALA A 258 -7.52 26.83 9.16
C ALA A 258 -7.31 25.63 8.20
N PHE A 259 -6.57 25.91 7.13
CA PHE A 259 -5.45 25.10 6.68
C PHE A 259 -4.39 24.84 7.78
N GLU A 260 -4.64 25.23 9.04
CA GLU A 260 -3.72 25.21 10.17
C GLU A 260 -3.08 23.85 10.47
N ARG A 261 -3.57 22.76 9.86
CA ARG A 261 -2.92 21.45 9.97
C ARG A 261 -2.17 21.06 8.72
N SER A 262 -2.67 21.35 7.51
CA SER A 262 -1.97 20.99 6.29
C SER A 262 -0.59 21.62 6.25
N SER A 263 0.42 20.79 6.00
CA SER A 263 1.80 21.23 5.85
C SER A 263 2.31 20.77 4.50
N TRP A 264 2.73 21.70 3.66
CA TRP A 264 3.24 21.40 2.34
C TRP A 264 4.77 21.35 2.34
N PRO A 265 5.39 20.56 1.45
CA PRO A 265 6.82 20.63 1.23
C PRO A 265 7.27 22.06 0.88
N LEU A 266 8.55 22.36 1.15
CA LEU A 266 9.13 23.64 0.80
C LEU A 266 8.92 23.94 -0.68
N GLY A 267 8.52 25.17 -0.98
CA GLY A 267 8.32 25.62 -2.35
C GLY A 267 6.91 25.39 -2.88
N TRP A 268 5.94 24.96 -2.08
CA TRP A 268 4.53 24.87 -2.47
C TRP A 268 3.63 25.74 -1.58
N THR A 269 2.57 26.31 -2.16
CA THR A 269 1.55 27.09 -1.46
C THR A 269 0.16 26.87 -2.06
N VAL A 270 -0.87 27.13 -1.25
CA VAL A 270 -2.26 27.06 -1.68
C VAL A 270 -2.62 28.36 -2.40
N GLY A 271 -2.94 28.28 -3.69
CA GLY A 271 -3.32 29.43 -4.51
C GLY A 271 -4.75 29.88 -4.24
N MET A 272 -4.94 30.72 -3.21
CA MET A 272 -6.25 31.30 -2.91
C MET A 272 -6.68 32.27 -4.02
N PRO A 273 -7.95 32.24 -4.46
CA PRO A 273 -8.46 33.20 -5.42
C PRO A 273 -8.59 34.59 -4.79
N ASP A 274 -8.37 35.64 -5.58
CA ASP A 274 -8.51 37.04 -5.14
C ASP A 274 -9.94 37.37 -4.68
N VAL A 275 -10.92 36.69 -5.26
CA VAL A 275 -12.34 36.78 -4.90
C VAL A 275 -12.79 35.38 -4.50
N VAL A 276 -13.25 35.23 -3.26
CA VAL A 276 -13.82 33.97 -2.76
C VAL A 276 -15.28 33.89 -3.24
N PRO A 277 -15.61 33.00 -4.21
CA PRO A 277 -16.99 32.79 -4.61
C PRO A 277 -17.77 32.17 -3.45
N ASN A 278 -18.91 32.77 -3.09
CA ASN A 278 -19.81 32.35 -2.00
C ASN A 278 -19.11 32.17 -0.65
N ALA A 279 -19.16 33.20 0.19
CA ALA A 279 -18.59 33.20 1.53
C ALA A 279 -19.15 32.05 2.39
N GLY A 280 -18.46 30.92 2.41
CA GLY A 280 -18.72 29.78 3.30
C GLY A 280 -18.86 28.40 2.65
N GLU A 281 -18.82 28.28 1.31
CA GLU A 281 -18.85 26.96 0.67
C GLU A 281 -17.44 26.43 0.39
N PRO A 282 -17.15 25.14 0.67
CA PRO A 282 -15.88 24.55 0.32
C PRO A 282 -15.66 24.53 -1.20
N MET A 283 -14.49 24.97 -1.65
CA MET A 283 -14.13 25.06 -3.07
C MET A 283 -12.80 24.38 -3.37
N TRP A 284 -12.56 24.03 -4.63
CA TRP A 284 -11.26 23.52 -5.08
C TRP A 284 -10.37 24.68 -5.52
N VAL A 285 -9.14 24.71 -5.02
CA VAL A 285 -8.09 25.65 -5.46
C VAL A 285 -6.85 24.90 -5.91
N ARG A 286 -5.98 25.55 -6.67
CA ARG A 286 -4.73 24.94 -7.15
C ARG A 286 -3.64 25.03 -6.09
N LEU A 287 -2.84 23.97 -6.00
CA LEU A 287 -1.54 24.03 -5.35
C LEU A 287 -0.53 24.64 -6.33
N LEU A 288 0.20 25.65 -5.89
CA LEU A 288 1.12 26.41 -6.72
C LEU A 288 2.55 26.22 -6.22
N PRO A 289 3.55 26.10 -7.12
CA PRO A 289 4.93 26.23 -6.73
C PRO A 289 5.20 27.69 -6.31
N VAL A 290 5.70 27.89 -5.10
CA VAL A 290 6.34 29.13 -4.67
C VAL A 290 7.70 29.18 -5.35
N PRO A 291 8.00 30.22 -6.15
CA PRO A 291 9.35 30.45 -6.62
C PRO A 291 10.28 30.51 -5.41
N VAL A 292 11.32 29.67 -5.38
CA VAL A 292 12.39 29.83 -4.41
C VAL A 292 13.05 31.17 -4.74
N VAL A 293 12.71 32.22 -4.00
CA VAL A 293 13.48 33.45 -4.02
C VAL A 293 14.81 33.11 -3.35
N LEU A 294 15.79 32.70 -4.15
CA LEU A 294 17.18 32.69 -3.71
C LEU A 294 17.46 34.13 -3.29
N SER A 295 17.66 34.35 -2.00
CA SER A 295 18.08 35.66 -1.52
C SER A 295 19.41 35.96 -2.19
N GLU A 296 19.43 36.86 -3.17
CA GLU A 296 20.67 37.43 -3.68
C GLU A 296 21.35 38.14 -2.50
N THR A 297 22.26 37.44 -1.84
CA THR A 297 23.17 38.05 -0.89
C THR A 297 24.05 39.01 -1.66
N ALA A 298 23.65 40.28 -1.59
CA ALA A 298 24.46 41.48 -1.67
C ALA A 298 25.63 41.44 -2.68
N VAL A 299 25.38 42.04 -3.84
CA VAL A 299 26.42 42.73 -4.62
C VAL A 299 27.03 43.80 -3.72
N GLY A 300 28.07 43.43 -2.98
CA GLY A 300 28.96 44.35 -2.28
C GLY A 300 29.83 45.05 -3.32
N GLY A 301 29.47 46.29 -3.64
CA GLY A 301 30.22 47.14 -4.54
C GLY A 301 31.70 47.26 -4.16
N ARG A 302 32.57 47.13 -5.15
CA ARG A 302 33.87 47.80 -5.16
C ARG A 302 33.95 48.64 -6.41
N THR A 303 33.79 49.95 -6.22
CA THR A 303 34.39 50.95 -7.12
C THR A 303 35.91 50.81 -7.03
N PRO A 304 36.66 50.75 -8.16
CA PRO A 304 38.09 50.97 -8.14
C PRO A 304 38.34 52.47 -7.92
N GLN A 305 39.13 52.78 -6.90
CA GLN A 305 39.65 54.12 -6.65
C GLN A 305 41.11 54.15 -7.17
N GLU A 306 41.34 55.08 -8.10
CA GLU A 306 42.61 55.62 -8.66
C GLU A 306 43.63 54.66 -9.28
#